data_AF-A0A353N6X8-F1
#
_entry.id   AF-A0A353N6X8-F1
#
_cell.length_a   1.000
_cell.length_b   1.000
_cell.length_c   1.000
_cell.angle_alpha   90.00
_cell.angle_beta   90.00
_cell.angle_gamma   90.00
#
_symmetry.space_group_name_H-M   'P 1'
#
loop_
_entity.id
_entity.type
_entity.pdbx_description
1 polymer ?
#
loop_
_entity_poly.entity_id
_entity_poly.type
_entity_poly.pdbx_seq_one_letter_code
_entity_poly.pdbx_strand_id
1 'polypeptide(L)'
;KAMLSDIAIVTGGQVISEDVGMTLENTTLEMLGEARQVKITKEETTIVDGKGSSQDIKNRISQIKLEIEDTTSDYDREKLQERLAKL
;
A
#
# COMPACT_ATOMS: atom_id res chain seq x y z
N LYS A 1 9.31 -1.73 -1.23
CA LYS A 1 8.58 -0.79 -2.12
C LYS A 1 7.12 -1.17 -2.28
N ALA A 2 6.81 -2.42 -2.65
CA ALA A 2 5.42 -2.86 -2.88
C ALA A 2 4.46 -2.58 -1.71
N MET A 3 4.87 -2.87 -0.46
CA MET A 3 4.06 -2.55 0.73
C MET A 3 3.82 -1.05 0.95
N LEU A 4 4.79 -0.19 0.62
CA LEU A 4 4.60 1.27 0.70
C LEU A 4 3.58 1.73 -0.34
N SER A 5 3.63 1.15 -1.54
CA SER A 5 2.64 1.41 -2.59
C SER A 5 1.25 0.92 -2.17
N ASP A 6 1.15 -0.21 -1.47
CA ASP A 6 -0.13 -0.72 -0.95
C ASP A 6 -0.75 0.27 0.05
N ILE A 7 0.05 0.77 1.00
CA ILE A 7 -0.39 1.80 1.96
C ILE A 7 -0.79 3.08 1.25
N ALA A 8 -0.01 3.53 0.26
CA ALA A 8 -0.31 4.71 -0.54
C ALA A 8 -1.64 4.56 -1.27
N ILE A 9 -1.91 3.40 -1.88
CA ILE A 9 -3.19 3.10 -2.56
C ILE A 9 -4.36 3.10 -1.57
N VAL A 10 -4.21 2.49 -0.39
CA VAL A 10 -5.28 2.43 0.64
C VAL A 10 -5.60 3.82 1.19
N THR A 11 -4.58 4.67 1.33
CA THR A 11 -4.73 6.01 1.91
C THR A 11 -4.97 7.11 0.88
N GLY A 12 -4.82 6.82 -0.43
CA GLY A 12 -4.90 7.81 -1.50
C GLY A 12 -3.65 8.70 -1.61
N GLY A 13 -2.55 8.33 -0.95
CA GLY A 13 -1.29 9.06 -1.02
C GLY A 13 -0.38 8.59 -2.15
N GLN A 14 0.79 9.21 -2.23
CA GLN A 14 1.84 8.85 -3.18
C GLN A 14 3.13 8.50 -2.44
N VAL A 15 3.79 7.41 -2.83
CA VAL A 15 5.11 7.04 -2.29
C VAL A 15 6.15 7.99 -2.86
N ILE A 16 6.79 8.76 -1.97
CA ILE A 16 7.90 9.64 -2.35
C ILE A 16 9.17 8.80 -2.47
N SER A 17 9.77 8.80 -3.65
CA SER A 17 10.97 8.02 -3.94
C SER A 17 11.86 8.75 -4.95
N GLU A 18 13.16 8.81 -4.63
CA GLU A 18 14.15 9.44 -5.50
C GLU A 18 14.29 8.73 -6.85
N ASP A 19 13.96 7.43 -6.92
CA ASP A 19 14.02 6.63 -8.16
C ASP A 19 13.05 7.12 -9.24
N VAL A 20 11.97 7.80 -8.83
CA VAL A 20 10.98 8.43 -9.72
C VAL A 20 11.15 9.95 -9.79
N GLY A 21 12.30 10.46 -9.31
CA GLY A 21 12.65 11.88 -9.36
C GLY A 21 11.90 12.75 -8.34
N MET A 22 11.28 12.15 -7.32
CA MET A 22 10.60 12.88 -6.26
C MET A 22 11.55 13.12 -5.09
N THR A 23 11.49 14.33 -4.51
CA THR A 23 12.22 14.69 -3.29
C THR A 23 11.23 15.07 -2.20
N LEU A 24 11.60 14.84 -0.94
CA LEU A 24 10.78 15.22 0.21
C LEU A 24 10.53 16.74 0.27
N GLU A 25 11.47 17.53 -0.23
CA GLU A 25 11.37 19.00 -0.26
C GLU A 25 10.25 19.52 -1.16
N ASN A 26 9.93 18.78 -2.23
CA ASN A 26 8.93 19.18 -3.22
C ASN A 26 7.55 18.53 -3.00
N THR A 27 7.32 17.89 -1.86
CA THR A 27 6.05 17.20 -1.59
C THR A 27 4.93 18.19 -1.33
N THR A 28 3.74 17.90 -1.87
CA THR A 28 2.54 18.69 -1.64
C THR A 28 1.55 17.93 -0.75
N LEU A 29 0.55 18.63 -0.20
CA LEU A 29 -0.51 18.00 0.62
C LEU A 29 -1.30 16.95 -0.16
N GLU A 30 -1.44 17.12 -1.48
CA GLU A 30 -2.13 16.17 -2.37
C GLU A 30 -1.41 14.82 -2.48
N MET A 31 -0.12 14.77 -2.14
CA MET A 31 0.67 13.53 -2.12
C MET A 31 0.53 12.77 -0.80
N LEU A 32 -0.04 13.38 0.24
CA LEU A 32 -0.23 12.75 1.54
C LEU A 32 -1.49 11.88 1.53
N GLY A 33 -1.38 10.69 2.10
CA GLY A 33 -2.53 9.81 2.30
C GLY A 33 -3.39 10.24 3.49
N GLU A 34 -4.68 9.95 3.42
CA GLU A 34 -5.63 10.18 4.51
C GLU A 34 -6.24 8.87 5.01
N ALA A 35 -6.56 8.83 6.31
CA ALA A 35 -7.30 7.75 6.95
C ALA A 35 -8.14 8.30 8.09
N ARG A 36 -9.23 7.60 8.45
CA ARG A 36 -10.06 8.01 9.60
C ARG A 36 -9.30 7.91 10.92
N GLN A 37 -8.53 6.84 11.09
CA GLN A 37 -7.77 6.61 12.33
C GLN A 37 -6.50 5.83 12.04
N VAL A 38 -5.40 6.26 12.67
CA VAL A 38 -4.15 5.50 12.71
C VAL A 38 -3.85 5.16 14.17
N LYS A 39 -3.69 3.87 14.47
CA LYS A 39 -3.31 3.36 15.78
C LYS A 39 -1.90 2.82 15.71
N ILE A 40 -1.06 3.24 16.65
CA ILE A 40 0.33 2.82 16.73
C ILE A 40 0.54 2.24 18.13
N THR A 41 1.01 0.99 18.19
CA THR A 41 1.46 0.35 19.43
C THR A 41 2.98 0.15 19.35
N LYS A 42 3.56 -0.49 20.37
CA LYS A 42 4.99 -0.81 20.37
C LYS A 42 5.39 -1.71 19.19
N GLU A 43 4.50 -2.62 18.77
CA GLU A 43 4.84 -3.69 17.81
C GLU A 43 4.11 -3.54 16.46
N GLU A 44 2.99 -2.79 16.41
CA GLU A 44 2.14 -2.71 15.20
C GLU A 44 1.63 -1.30 14.89
N THR A 45 1.33 -1.08 13.61
CA THR A 45 0.63 0.11 13.11
C THR A 45 -0.60 -0.33 12.33
N THR A 46 -1.76 0.20 12.68
CA THR A 46 -3.04 -0.08 12.04
C THR A 46 -3.62 1.18 11.44
N ILE A 47 -3.94 1.14 10.15
CA ILE A 47 -4.61 2.24 9.43
C ILE A 47 -6.07 1.80 9.22
N VAL A 48 -7.02 2.60 9.70
CA VAL A 48 -8.45 2.29 9.67
C VAL A 48 -9.17 3.30 8.77
N ASP A 49 -9.97 2.77 7.84
CA ASP A 49 -10.72 3.52 6.83
C ASP A 49 -9.84 4.54 6.09
N GLY A 50 -8.88 4.03 5.33
CA GLY A 50 -8.10 4.82 4.37
C GLY A 50 -9.01 5.44 3.31
N LYS A 51 -8.68 6.65 2.85
CA LYS A 51 -9.49 7.40 1.86
C LYS A 51 -9.04 7.19 0.41
N GLY A 52 -8.36 6.09 0.13
CA GLY A 52 -8.01 5.68 -1.22
C GLY A 52 -9.22 5.42 -2.10
N SER A 53 -9.03 5.55 -3.41
CA SER A 53 -10.04 5.20 -4.41
C SER A 53 -10.38 3.71 -4.34
N SER A 54 -11.66 3.38 -4.19
CA SER A 54 -12.11 1.98 -4.20
C SER A 54 -11.76 1.26 -5.51
N GLN A 55 -11.63 1.99 -6.62
CA GLN A 55 -11.21 1.41 -7.88
C GLN A 55 -9.73 1.03 -7.85
N ASP A 56 -8.87 1.89 -7.29
CA ASP A 56 -7.43 1.63 -7.22
C ASP A 56 -7.10 0.50 -6.25
N ILE A 57 -7.82 0.42 -5.13
CA ILE A 57 -7.73 -0.70 -4.19
C ILE A 57 -8.13 -2.02 -4.87
N LYS A 58 -9.25 -2.03 -5.61
CA LYS A 58 -9.67 -3.23 -6.38
C LYS A 58 -8.65 -3.63 -7.44
N ASN A 59 -8.11 -2.66 -8.17
CA ASN A 59 -7.06 -2.91 -9.16
C ASN A 59 -5.83 -3.52 -8.50
N ARG A 60 -5.44 -3.03 -7.33
CA ARG A 60 -4.30 -3.54 -6.57
C ARG A 60 -4.52 -4.96 -6.06
N ILE A 61 -5.72 -5.23 -5.53
CA ILE A 61 -6.14 -6.58 -5.12
C ILE A 61 -6.03 -7.56 -6.30
N SER A 62 -6.52 -7.16 -7.48
CA SER A 62 -6.46 -8.00 -8.69
C SER A 62 -5.01 -8.26 -9.13
N GLN A 63 -4.13 -7.26 -9.09
CA GLN A 63 -2.71 -7.43 -9.39
C GLN A 63 -2.06 -8.47 -8.46
N ILE A 64 -2.27 -8.35 -7.15
CA ILE A 64 -1.67 -9.26 -6.17
C ILE A 64 -2.23 -10.69 -6.33
N LYS A 65 -3.50 -10.84 -6.70
CA LYS A 65 -4.07 -12.16 -7.00
C LYS A 65 -3.41 -12.83 -8.20
N LEU A 66 -3.12 -12.09 -9.26
CA LEU A 66 -2.37 -12.61 -10.41
C LEU A 66 -0.93 -12.98 -10.01
N GLU A 67 -0.25 -12.12 -9.24
CA GLU A 67 1.10 -12.42 -8.71
C GLU A 67 1.11 -13.72 -7.87
N ILE A 68 0.04 -14.00 -7.12
CA ILE A 68 -0.12 -15.24 -6.34
C ILE A 68 -0.29 -16.47 -7.23
N GLU A 69 -1.02 -16.34 -8.34
CA GLU A 69 -1.25 -17.45 -9.29
C GLU A 69 0.02 -17.77 -10.07
N ASP A 70 0.80 -16.75 -10.44
CA ASP A 70 2.01 -16.90 -11.24
C ASP A 70 3.23 -17.37 -10.42
N THR A 71 3.20 -17.25 -9.08
CA THR A 71 4.31 -17.70 -8.23
C THR A 71 4.27 -19.19 -7.91
N THR A 72 5.43 -19.83 -8.07
CA THR A 72 5.69 -21.23 -7.70
C THR A 72 6.37 -21.37 -6.34
N SER A 73 6.69 -20.25 -5.68
CA SER A 73 7.35 -20.19 -4.39
C SER A 73 6.31 -20.03 -3.28
N ASP A 74 6.24 -21.01 -2.38
CA ASP A 74 5.32 -20.97 -1.23
C ASP A 74 5.61 -19.77 -0.31
N TYR A 75 6.89 -19.40 -0.17
CA TYR A 75 7.30 -18.22 0.59
C TYR A 75 6.76 -16.92 -0.02
N ASP A 76 6.88 -16.76 -1.34
CA ASP A 76 6.39 -15.55 -2.02
C ASP A 76 4.86 -15.50 -1.99
N ARG A 77 4.20 -16.66 -2.15
CA ARG A 77 2.75 -16.80 -2.01
C ARG A 77 2.27 -16.35 -0.64
N GLU A 78 2.91 -16.80 0.44
CA GLU A 78 2.58 -16.39 1.81
C GLU A 78 2.71 -14.86 1.98
N LYS A 79 3.82 -14.28 1.48
CA LYS A 79 4.04 -12.83 1.57
C LYS A 79 3.04 -12.01 0.75
N LEU A 80 2.61 -12.51 -0.40
CA LEU A 80 1.56 -11.88 -1.21
C LEU A 80 0.18 -12.00 -0.55
N GLN A 81 -0.12 -13.13 0.09
CA GLN A 81 -1.35 -13.30 0.87
C GLN A 81 -1.39 -12.36 2.08
N GLU A 82 -0.28 -12.16 2.79
CA GLU A 82 -0.19 -11.17 3.87
C GLU A 82 -0.50 -9.75 3.39
N ARG A 83 -0.03 -9.39 2.19
CA ARG A 83 -0.32 -8.07 1.58
C ARG A 83 -1.78 -7.96 1.18
N LEU A 84 -2.32 -8.99 0.54
CA LEU A 84 -3.72 -9.06 0.14
C LEU A 84 -4.66 -8.93 1.34
N ALA A 85 -4.32 -9.54 2.49
CA ALA A 85 -5.13 -9.47 3.71
C ALA A 85 -5.10 -8.09 4.39
N LYS A 86 -4.12 -7.24 4.09
CA LYS A 86 -3.94 -5.91 4.68
C LYS A 86 -4.54 -4.77 3.82
N LEU A 87 -4.95 -5.07 2.59
CA LEU A 87 -5.62 -4.17 1.65
C LEU A 87 -7.15 -4.25 1.79
#